data_AF-A0A523GQ91-F1
#
_entry.id   AF-A0A523GQ91-F1
#
_cell.length_a   1.000
_cell.length_b   1.000
_cell.length_c   1.000
_cell.angle_alpha   90.00
_cell.angle_beta   90.00
_cell.angle_gamma   90.00
#
_symmetry.space_group_name_H-M   'P 1'
#
loop_
_entity.id
_entity.type
_entity.pdbx_description
1 polymer ?
#
loop_
_entity_poly.entity_id
_entity_poly.type
_entity_poly.pdbx_seq_one_letter_code
_entity_poly.pdbx_strand_id
1 'polypeptide(L)'
;MNLLLSNDKDIQVIDGNLPLVEGIDELTQISELRFQSFQGDWFLDLDLGMPYFEVIFQKATSVTEIETIFLNEIGDIPGIIDVKSFNLSLAPETRTLTVEFSALTTDGVLDFSTEV
;
A
#
# COMPACT_ATOMS: atom_id res chain seq x y z
N MET A 1 4.02 15.62 -2.95
CA MET A 1 3.30 15.95 -4.19
C MET A 1 3.55 14.86 -5.22
N ASN A 2 2.49 14.22 -5.71
CA ASN A 2 2.53 13.15 -6.71
C ASN A 2 1.58 13.46 -7.89
N LEU A 3 1.68 12.70 -8.99
CA LEU A 3 0.69 12.75 -10.06
C LEU A 3 -0.63 12.18 -9.55
N LEU A 4 -1.74 12.83 -9.87
CA LEU A 4 -3.06 12.26 -9.59
C LEU A 4 -3.29 11.05 -10.52
N LEU A 5 -3.79 9.97 -9.94
CA LEU A 5 -4.17 8.76 -10.67
C LEU A 5 -5.68 8.64 -10.84
N SER A 6 -6.07 7.92 -11.88
CA SER A 6 -7.45 7.49 -12.10
C SER A 6 -7.82 6.35 -11.15
N ASN A 7 -9.09 5.97 -11.14
CA ASN A 7 -9.55 4.82 -10.34
C ASN A 7 -8.86 3.51 -10.73
N ASP A 8 -8.43 3.39 -11.98
CA ASP A 8 -7.71 2.23 -12.50
C ASP A 8 -6.19 2.33 -12.26
N LYS A 9 -5.77 3.30 -11.44
CA LYS A 9 -4.38 3.59 -11.06
C LYS A 9 -3.46 3.99 -12.23
N ASP A 10 -4.05 4.47 -13.32
CA ASP A 10 -3.31 5.08 -14.43
C ASP A 10 -3.16 6.60 -14.23
N ILE A 11 -2.22 7.23 -14.91
CA ILE A 11 -2.01 8.68 -14.83
C ILE A 11 -3.26 9.42 -15.31
N GLN A 12 -3.82 10.25 -14.44
CA GLN A 12 -4.96 11.08 -14.80
C GLN A 12 -4.51 12.21 -15.72
N VAL A 13 -5.24 12.43 -16.82
CA VAL A 13 -5.06 13.57 -17.72
C VAL A 13 -6.37 14.34 -17.82
N ILE A 14 -6.34 15.63 -17.48
CA ILE A 14 -7.53 16.50 -17.50
C ILE A 14 -7.22 17.73 -18.35
N ASP A 15 -7.97 17.91 -19.44
CA ASP A 15 -7.82 19.04 -20.38
C ASP A 15 -6.37 19.23 -20.88
N GLY A 16 -5.66 18.12 -21.09
CA GLY A 16 -4.27 18.11 -21.55
C GLY A 16 -3.22 18.40 -20.46
N ASN A 17 -3.64 18.49 -19.20
CA ASN A 17 -2.75 18.69 -18.05
C ASN A 17 -2.61 17.42 -17.21
N LEU A 18 -1.51 17.36 -16.46
CA LEU A 18 -1.23 16.32 -15.46
C LEU A 18 -1.52 16.89 -14.06
N PRO A 19 -2.74 16.71 -13.52
CA PRO A 19 -3.07 17.13 -12.17
C PRO A 19 -2.17 16.43 -11.14
N LEU A 20 -1.99 17.11 -10.02
CA LEU A 20 -1.18 16.63 -8.89
C LEU A 20 -2.08 16.38 -7.68
N VAL A 21 -1.64 15.47 -6.82
CA VAL A 21 -2.25 15.13 -5.54
C VAL A 21 -1.24 15.38 -4.41
N GLU A 22 -1.74 15.83 -3.26
CA GLU A 22 -0.92 16.20 -2.10
C GLU A 22 -1.55 15.80 -0.77
N GLY A 23 -0.72 15.71 0.28
CA GLY A 23 -1.13 15.45 1.67
C GLY A 23 -1.77 14.06 1.86
N ILE A 24 -2.70 13.96 2.81
CA ILE A 24 -3.99 13.26 2.63
C ILE A 24 -4.04 12.19 1.53
N ASP A 25 -4.60 12.65 0.42
CA ASP A 25 -4.94 11.84 -0.75
C ASP A 25 -3.70 11.29 -1.46
N GLU A 26 -2.57 11.99 -1.40
CA GLU A 26 -1.30 11.49 -1.94
C GLU A 26 -0.83 10.27 -1.17
N LEU A 27 -0.87 10.32 0.18
CA LEU A 27 -0.46 9.21 1.02
C LEU A 27 -1.38 8.01 0.86
N THR A 28 -2.68 8.24 0.71
CA THR A 28 -3.66 7.21 0.34
C THR A 28 -3.27 6.55 -0.98
N GLN A 29 -3.04 7.34 -2.03
CA GLN A 29 -2.69 6.83 -3.36
C GLN A 29 -1.37 6.05 -3.35
N ILE A 30 -0.35 6.55 -2.66
CA ILE A 30 0.94 5.85 -2.52
C ILE A 30 0.76 4.53 -1.79
N SER A 31 -0.02 4.50 -0.71
CA SER A 31 -0.29 3.26 0.05
C SER A 31 -0.94 2.19 -0.83
N GLU A 32 -1.91 2.56 -1.67
CA GLU A 32 -2.53 1.64 -2.63
C GLU A 32 -1.51 1.10 -3.65
N LEU A 33 -0.72 1.98 -4.26
CA LEU A 33 0.29 1.58 -5.24
C LEU A 33 1.31 0.61 -4.66
N ARG A 34 1.75 0.87 -3.42
CA ARG A 34 2.72 0.04 -2.70
C ARG A 34 2.17 -1.37 -2.52
N PHE A 35 0.93 -1.49 -2.04
CA PHE A 35 0.29 -2.80 -1.86
C PHE A 35 -0.12 -3.48 -3.16
N GLN A 36 -0.24 -2.77 -4.27
CA GLN A 36 -0.53 -3.39 -5.57
C GLN A 36 0.72 -3.78 -6.36
N SER A 37 1.89 -3.30 -5.95
CA SER A 37 3.17 -3.65 -6.59
C SER A 37 3.67 -5.02 -6.16
N PHE A 38 4.13 -5.85 -7.09
CA PHE A 38 4.79 -7.10 -6.76
C PHE A 38 6.29 -6.91 -6.66
N GLN A 39 6.91 -7.63 -5.72
CA GLN A 39 8.36 -7.67 -5.63
C GLN A 39 8.95 -8.16 -6.95
N GLY A 40 9.90 -7.40 -7.50
CA GLY A 40 10.58 -7.76 -8.75
C GLY A 40 9.92 -7.23 -10.02
N ASP A 41 8.79 -6.53 -9.94
CA ASP A 41 8.12 -5.95 -11.10
C ASP A 41 8.95 -4.85 -11.78
N TRP A 42 9.72 -4.10 -10.99
CA TRP A 42 10.48 -2.96 -11.50
C TRP A 42 11.91 -3.36 -11.88
N PHE A 43 12.22 -3.30 -13.18
CA PHE A 43 13.50 -3.79 -13.71
C PHE A 43 14.76 -3.09 -13.17
N LEU A 44 14.64 -1.88 -12.61
CA LEU A 44 15.79 -1.17 -12.01
C LEU A 44 16.04 -1.57 -10.56
N ASP A 45 15.03 -2.10 -9.88
CA ASP A 45 15.11 -2.50 -8.49
C ASP A 45 14.17 -3.69 -8.25
N LEU A 46 14.76 -4.88 -8.23
CA LEU A 46 14.01 -6.13 -8.08
C LEU A 46 13.60 -6.42 -6.63
N ASP A 47 14.13 -5.66 -5.67
CA ASP A 47 13.75 -5.77 -4.27
C ASP A 47 12.52 -4.92 -3.93
N LEU A 48 12.10 -4.04 -4.86
CA LEU A 48 10.94 -3.17 -4.70
C LEU A 48 9.63 -3.92 -4.95
N GLY A 49 8.67 -3.73 -4.04
CA GLY A 49 7.31 -4.23 -4.12
C GLY A 49 7.00 -5.26 -3.05
N MET A 50 5.74 -5.69 -2.98
CA MET A 50 5.30 -6.62 -1.94
C MET A 50 5.68 -8.07 -2.30
N PRO A 51 6.22 -8.86 -1.35
CA PRO A 51 6.66 -10.25 -1.55
C PRO A 51 5.48 -11.23 -1.59
N TYR A 52 4.51 -10.98 -2.48
CA TYR A 52 3.27 -11.76 -2.53
C TYR A 52 3.53 -13.22 -2.88
N PHE A 53 4.32 -13.48 -3.92
CA PHE A 53 4.59 -14.85 -4.36
C PHE A 53 5.74 -15.48 -3.58
N GLU A 54 6.62 -14.68 -3.02
CA GLU A 54 7.83 -15.08 -2.33
C GLU A 54 7.52 -15.52 -0.91
N VAL A 55 6.63 -14.80 -0.21
CA VAL A 55 6.35 -15.00 1.22
C VAL A 55 4.86 -15.08 1.52
N ILE A 56 4.05 -14.10 1.09
CA ILE A 56 2.68 -13.93 1.61
C ILE A 56 1.76 -15.08 1.16
N PHE A 57 1.85 -15.51 -0.09
CA PHE A 57 1.03 -16.60 -0.65
C PHE A 57 1.67 -17.99 -0.49
N GLN A 58 2.80 -18.09 0.20
CA GLN A 58 3.42 -19.37 0.49
C GLN A 58 2.66 -20.16 1.56
N LYS A 59 2.81 -21.49 1.52
CA LYS A 59 2.21 -22.36 2.54
C LYS A 59 2.94 -22.19 3.87
N ALA A 60 2.17 -22.18 4.96
CA ALA A 60 2.66 -22.11 6.32
C ALA A 60 3.35 -20.79 6.72
N THR A 61 3.19 -19.71 5.94
CA THR A 61 3.54 -18.36 6.37
C THR A 61 2.65 -17.96 7.54
N SER A 62 3.26 -17.46 8.61
CA SER A 62 2.52 -17.06 9.81
C SER A 62 1.83 -15.71 9.58
N VAL A 63 0.67 -15.50 10.20
CA VAL A 63 -0.04 -14.21 10.12
C VAL A 63 0.87 -13.08 10.61
N THR A 64 1.61 -13.28 11.70
CA THR A 64 2.55 -12.30 12.25
C THR A 64 3.68 -11.91 11.30
N GLU A 65 4.14 -12.83 10.47
CA GLU A 65 5.15 -12.54 9.44
C GLU A 65 4.56 -11.66 8.34
N ILE A 66 3.34 -11.96 7.89
CA ILE A 66 2.61 -11.12 6.93
C ILE A 66 2.37 -9.72 7.53
N GLU A 67 1.88 -9.63 8.77
CA GLU A 67 1.69 -8.35 9.46
C GLU A 67 2.99 -7.53 9.52
N THR A 68 4.12 -8.17 9.80
CA THR A 68 5.43 -7.49 9.85
C THR A 68 5.81 -6.93 8.48
N ILE A 69 5.58 -7.66 7.39
CA ILE A 69 5.86 -7.20 6.03
C ILE A 69 5.03 -5.94 5.71
N PHE A 70 3.73 -5.97 5.97
CA PHE A 70 2.86 -4.80 5.73
C PHE A 70 3.23 -3.61 6.61
N LEU A 71 3.54 -3.83 7.89
CA LEU A 71 3.96 -2.75 8.80
C LEU A 71 5.27 -2.10 8.37
N ASN A 72 6.24 -2.89 7.87
CA ASN A 72 7.48 -2.36 7.33
C ASN A 72 7.21 -1.51 6.08
N GLU A 73 6.42 -2.03 5.13
CA GLU A 73 6.09 -1.27 3.91
C GLU A 73 5.36 0.04 4.23
N ILE A 74 4.42 0.03 5.18
CA ILE A 74 3.74 1.24 5.67
C ILE A 74 4.74 2.21 6.30
N GLY A 75 5.64 1.72 7.15
CA GLY A 75 6.65 2.54 7.82
C GLY A 75 7.63 3.20 6.86
N ASP A 76 7.87 2.59 5.70
CA ASP A 76 8.77 3.12 4.66
C ASP A 76 8.10 4.18 3.77
N ILE A 77 6.79 4.39 3.87
CA ILE A 77 6.08 5.44 3.12
C ILE A 77 6.48 6.81 3.67
N PRO A 78 7.11 7.68 2.85
CA PRO A 78 7.47 9.02 3.29
C PRO A 78 6.23 9.84 3.66
N GLY A 79 6.23 10.40 4.87
CA GLY A 79 5.10 11.19 5.40
C GLY A 79 4.30 10.47 6.48
N ILE A 80 4.44 9.14 6.60
CA ILE A 80 3.94 8.39 7.76
C ILE A 80 4.90 8.61 8.94
N ILE A 81 4.36 9.06 10.08
CA ILE A 81 5.11 9.33 11.30
C ILE A 81 4.99 8.16 12.27
N ASP A 82 3.77 7.62 12.43
CA ASP A 82 3.49 6.56 13.39
C ASP A 82 2.23 5.79 13.01
N VAL A 83 2.26 4.46 13.11
CA VAL A 83 1.10 3.59 12.86
C VAL A 83 0.32 3.41 14.17
N LYS A 84 -0.91 3.92 14.23
CA LYS A 84 -1.76 3.93 15.43
C LYS A 84 -2.52 2.63 15.62
N SER A 85 -2.99 2.05 14.53
CA SER A 85 -3.65 0.75 14.54
C SER A 85 -3.37 0.04 13.23
N PHE A 86 -3.30 -1.28 13.29
CA PHE A 86 -3.13 -2.15 12.15
C PHE A 86 -3.96 -3.41 12.38
N ASN A 87 -4.69 -3.82 11.35
CA ASN A 87 -5.51 -5.02 11.36
C ASN A 87 -5.31 -5.74 10.02
N LEU A 88 -5.08 -7.04 10.10
CA LEU A 88 -4.90 -7.91 8.97
C LEU A 88 -5.86 -9.09 9.09
N SER A 89 -6.78 -9.21 8.13
CA SER A 89 -7.80 -10.25 8.11
C SER A 89 -7.62 -11.14 6.90
N LEU A 90 -7.40 -12.42 7.14
CA LEU A 90 -7.35 -13.45 6.09
C LEU A 90 -8.68 -14.19 6.05
N ALA A 91 -9.33 -14.20 4.89
CA ALA A 91 -10.51 -14.99 4.61
C ALA A 91 -10.15 -16.18 3.69
N PRO A 92 -9.87 -17.39 4.24
CA PRO A 92 -9.39 -18.53 3.46
C PRO A 92 -10.39 -19.02 2.42
N GLU A 93 -11.68 -18.88 2.72
CA GLU A 93 -12.78 -19.33 1.85
C GLU A 93 -12.83 -18.55 0.53
N THR A 94 -12.58 -17.24 0.59
CA THR A 94 -12.56 -16.34 -0.58
C THR A 94 -11.15 -16.06 -1.09
N ARG A 95 -10.12 -16.47 -0.33
CA ARG A 95 -8.69 -16.18 -0.57
C ARG A 95 -8.44 -14.68 -0.66
N THR A 96 -9.09 -13.92 0.23
CA THR A 96 -8.99 -12.47 0.33
C THR A 96 -8.17 -12.09 1.55
N LEU A 97 -7.26 -11.14 1.38
CA LEU A 97 -6.50 -10.51 2.46
C LEU A 97 -6.98 -9.06 2.61
N THR A 98 -7.59 -8.72 3.74
CA THR A 98 -7.99 -7.35 4.04
C THR A 98 -6.94 -6.71 4.94
N VAL A 99 -6.48 -5.51 4.57
CA VAL A 99 -5.51 -4.72 5.32
C VAL A 99 -6.15 -3.40 5.69
N GLU A 100 -6.19 -3.13 6.99
CA GLU A 100 -6.75 -1.89 7.54
C GLU A 100 -5.73 -1.27 8.49
N PHE A 101 -5.50 0.03 8.39
CA PHE A 101 -4.61 0.71 9.31
C PHE A 101 -5.02 2.15 9.56
N SER A 102 -4.57 2.72 10.67
CA SER A 102 -4.66 4.16 10.92
C SER A 102 -3.25 4.66 11.23
N ALA A 103 -2.83 5.73 10.56
CA ALA A 103 -1.50 6.30 10.71
C ALA A 103 -1.56 7.79 10.98
N LEU A 104 -0.69 8.26 11.87
CA LEU A 104 -0.39 9.68 12.01
C LEU A 104 0.60 10.07 10.92
N THR A 105 0.26 11.11 10.18
CA THR A 105 1.06 11.65 9.07
C THR A 105 1.39 13.11 9.33
N THR A 106 2.23 13.70 8.47
CA THR A 106 2.52 15.13 8.49
C THR A 106 1.30 16.02 8.28
N ASP A 107 0.29 15.50 7.57
CA ASP A 107 -0.87 16.26 7.10
C ASP A 107 -2.17 15.90 7.86
N GLY A 108 -2.11 14.95 8.80
CA GLY A 108 -3.22 14.54 9.64
C GLY A 108 -3.26 13.04 9.91
N VAL A 109 -4.43 12.53 10.26
CA VAL A 109 -4.66 11.08 10.44
C VAL A 109 -5.12 10.48 9.12
N LEU A 110 -4.43 9.44 8.67
CA LEU A 110 -4.79 8.64 7.50
C LEU A 110 -5.47 7.35 7.97
N ASP A 111 -6.70 7.12 7.54
CA ASP A 111 -7.43 5.87 7.76
C ASP A 111 -7.45 5.04 6.48
N PHE A 112 -6.68 3.96 6.55
CA PHE A 112 -6.35 2.92 5.58
C PHE A 112 -7.36 1.76 5.45
N SER A 113 -7.93 1.40 4.29
CA SER A 113 -8.55 0.07 4.12
C SER A 113 -8.47 -0.42 2.67
N THR A 114 -8.01 -1.66 2.47
CA THR A 114 -7.98 -2.30 1.14
C THR A 114 -8.11 -3.81 1.22
N GLU A 115 -8.56 -4.41 0.13
CA GLU A 115 -8.62 -5.86 -0.10
C GLU A 115 -7.59 -6.24 -1.17
N VAL A 116 -6.83 -7.29 -0.89
CA VAL A 116 -5.78 -7.88 -1.73
C VAL A 116 -6.13 -9.31 -2.09
#